data_AF-A0A844FDL8-F1
#
_entry.id   AF-A0A844FDL8-F1
#
_cell.length_a   1.000
_cell.length_b   1.000
_cell.length_c   1.000
_cell.angle_alpha   90.00
_cell.angle_beta   90.00
_cell.angle_gamma   90.00
#
_symmetry.space_group_name_H-M   'P 1'
#
loop_
_entity.id
_entity.type
_entity.pdbx_description
1 polymer ?
#
loop_
_entity_poly.entity_id
_entity_poly.type
_entity_poly.pdbx_seq_one_letter_code
_entity_poly.pdbx_strand_id
1 'polypeptide(L)' 'MKQVQISEDLFMLLLKYHLMGVEEYQPEIQKGLEQKLDQMVKRQLYTTYKTAPTGEEREKARKEYLDKRGVSEDFRW' A
#
# COMPACT_ATOMS: atom_id res chain seq x y z
N MET A 1 -5.48 -15.50 10.03
CA MET A 1 -5.50 -14.09 9.59
C MET A 1 -4.09 -13.68 9.19
N LYS A 2 -3.89 -12.93 8.11
CA LYS A 2 -2.56 -12.38 7.76
C LYS A 2 -2.21 -11.27 8.76
N GLN A 3 -0.97 -11.25 9.22
CA GLN A 3 -0.45 -10.15 10.05
C GLN A 3 0.03 -9.02 9.15
N VAL A 4 -0.27 -7.78 9.54
CA VAL A 4 0.15 -6.56 8.84
C VAL A 4 1.05 -5.76 9.77
N GLN A 5 2.26 -5.45 9.32
CA GLN A 5 3.19 -4.59 10.05
C GLN A 5 2.96 -3.12 9.72
N ILE A 6 2.94 -2.27 10.72
CA ILE A 6 2.92 -0.80 10.61
C ILE A 6 4.12 -0.22 11.37
N SER A 7 4.43 1.06 11.13
CA SER A 7 5.46 1.74 11.93
C SER A 7 5.01 1.88 13.38
N GLU A 8 5.98 1.92 14.29
CA GLU A 8 5.73 2.19 15.70
C GLU A 8 5.02 3.54 15.88
N ASP A 9 5.44 4.58 15.15
CA ASP A 9 4.78 5.89 15.19
C ASP A 9 3.28 5.82 14.87
N LEU A 10 2.90 5.11 13.79
CA LEU A 10 1.49 4.98 13.42
C LEU A 10 0.73 4.19 14.49
N PHE A 11 1.34 3.17 15.07
CA PHE A 11 0.75 2.43 16.17
C PHE A 11 0.53 3.31 17.41
N MET A 12 1.51 4.15 17.77
CA MET A 12 1.40 5.06 18.90
C MET A 12 0.33 6.14 18.68
N LEU A 13 0.20 6.66 17.45
CA LEU A 13 -0.87 7.60 17.10
C LEU A 13 -2.25 6.93 17.24
N LEU A 14 -2.40 5.70 16.78
CA LEU A 14 -3.63 4.92 16.96
C LEU A 14 -3.99 4.74 18.45
N LEU A 15 -3.00 4.46 19.31
CA LEU A 15 -3.23 4.37 20.75
C LEU A 15 -3.68 5.71 21.35
N LYS A 16 -3.02 6.82 21.00
CA LYS A 16 -3.39 8.16 21.48
C LYS A 16 -4.81 8.54 21.04
N TYR A 17 -5.16 8.27 19.80
CA TYR A 17 -6.50 8.57 19.28
C TYR A 17 -7.58 7.72 19.94
N HIS A 18 -7.41 6.39 19.97
CA HIS A 18 -8.47 5.49 20.44
C HIS A 18 -8.54 5.33 21.96
N LEU A 19 -7.42 5.42 22.68
CA LEU A 19 -7.39 5.18 24.13
C LEU A 19 -7.35 6.48 24.93
N MET A 20 -6.79 7.56 24.38
CA MET A 20 -6.66 8.84 25.07
C MET A 20 -7.60 9.92 24.52
N GLY A 21 -8.36 9.63 23.45
CA GLY A 21 -9.33 10.56 22.88
C GLY A 21 -8.71 11.79 22.22
N VAL A 22 -7.44 11.72 21.80
CA VAL A 22 -6.77 12.85 21.16
C VAL A 22 -7.12 12.85 19.67
N GLU A 23 -8.25 13.48 19.34
CA GLU A 23 -8.82 13.50 17.97
C GLU A 23 -7.93 14.21 16.95
N GLU A 24 -7.06 15.12 17.39
CA GLU A 24 -6.14 15.88 16.54
C GLU A 24 -5.24 15.01 15.66
N TYR A 25 -4.96 13.76 16.07
CA TYR A 25 -4.13 12.82 15.29
C TYR A 25 -4.88 12.07 14.19
N GLN A 26 -6.20 12.25 14.05
CA GLN A 26 -6.99 11.57 13.02
C GLN A 26 -6.42 11.74 11.60
N PRO A 27 -6.02 12.95 11.16
CA PRO A 27 -5.49 13.15 9.81
C PRO A 27 -4.19 12.38 9.57
N GLU A 28 -3.27 12.39 10.53
CA GLU A 28 -2.00 11.68 10.45
C GLU A 28 -2.20 10.16 10.42
N ILE A 29 -3.12 9.65 11.24
CA ILE A 29 -3.49 8.22 11.25
C ILE A 29 -4.06 7.81 9.89
N GLN A 30 -5.02 8.58 9.37
CA GLN A 30 -5.64 8.29 8.08
C GLN A 30 -4.57 8.23 6.98
N LYS A 31 -3.71 9.26 6.91
CA LYS A 31 -2.62 9.30 5.94
C LYS A 31 -1.68 8.11 6.07
N GLY A 32 -1.29 7.73 7.30
CA GLY A 32 -0.42 6.59 7.54
C GLY A 32 -1.04 5.25 7.10
N LEU A 33 -2.33 5.06 7.38
CA LEU A 33 -3.07 3.87 6.97
C LEU A 33 -3.26 3.80 5.44
N GLU A 34 -3.58 4.92 4.80
CA GLU A 34 -3.69 5.01 3.33
C GLU A 34 -2.36 4.66 2.66
N GLN A 35 -1.24 5.20 3.17
CA GLN A 35 0.09 4.86 2.69
C GLN A 35 0.41 3.37 2.86
N LYS A 36 0.05 2.79 4.02
CA LYS A 36 0.26 1.37 4.27
C LYS A 36 -0.54 0.51 3.30
N LEU A 37 -1.80 0.86 3.07
CA LEU A 37 -2.68 0.16 2.14
C LEU A 37 -2.11 0.22 0.71
N ASP A 38 -1.69 1.39 0.25
CA ASP A 38 -1.10 1.55 -1.08
C ASP A 38 0.17 0.70 -1.26
N GLN A 39 1.04 0.64 -0.25
CA GLN A 39 2.21 -0.26 -0.25
C GLN A 39 1.81 -1.74 -0.36
N MET A 40 0.77 -2.15 0.36
CA MET A 40 0.28 -3.54 0.30
C MET A 40 -0.28 -3.88 -1.08
N VAL A 41 -1.07 -2.98 -1.68
CA VAL A 41 -1.59 -3.16 -3.04
C VAL A 41 -0.44 -3.25 -4.04
N LYS A 42 0.53 -2.34 -3.98
CA LYS A 42 1.73 -2.37 -4.85
C LYS A 42 2.50 -3.69 -4.71
N ARG A 43 2.68 -4.18 -3.48
CA ARG A 43 3.36 -5.47 -3.24
C ARG A 43 2.57 -6.63 -3.82
N GLN A 44 1.25 -6.63 -3.70
CA GLN A 44 0.40 -7.66 -4.26
C GLN A 44 0.48 -7.66 -5.79
N LEU A 45 0.35 -6.50 -6.43
CA LEU A 45 0.47 -6.34 -7.88
C LEU A 45 1.83 -6.80 -8.38
N TYR A 46 2.91 -6.41 -7.70
CA TYR A 46 4.25 -6.88 -8.05
C TYR A 46 4.38 -8.40 -7.95
N THR A 47 3.80 -9.00 -6.91
CA THR A 47 3.82 -10.46 -6.73
C THR A 47 3.04 -11.14 -7.86
N THR A 48 1.82 -10.70 -8.14
CA THR A 48 1.02 -11.21 -9.25
C THR A 48 1.73 -11.05 -10.59
N TYR A 49 2.33 -9.90 -10.85
CA TYR A 49 3.16 -9.69 -12.05
C TYR A 49 4.29 -10.73 -12.16
N LYS A 50 4.94 -11.10 -11.05
CA LYS A 50 6.05 -12.06 -11.08
C LYS A 50 5.63 -13.53 -11.14
N THR A 51 4.45 -13.87 -10.64
CA THR A 51 4.04 -15.28 -10.44
C THR A 51 2.75 -15.67 -11.17
N ALA A 52 2.12 -14.75 -11.93
CA ALA A 52 0.89 -15.06 -12.65
C ALA A 52 1.12 -16.21 -13.66
N PRO A 53 0.16 -17.16 -13.76
CA PRO A 53 0.29 -18.32 -14.64
C PRO A 53 0.14 -17.97 -16.12
N THR A 54 -0.58 -16.89 -16.45
CA THR A 54 -0.84 -16.46 -17.83
C THR A 54 -0.13 -15.15 -18.17
N GLY A 55 0.21 -14.97 -19.45
CA GLY A 55 0.85 -13.74 -19.95
C GLY A 55 -0.07 -12.51 -19.83
N GLU A 56 -1.38 -12.69 -20.00
CA GLU A 56 -2.37 -11.62 -19.90
C GLU A 56 -2.49 -11.08 -18.47
N GLU A 57 -2.64 -11.97 -17.48
CA GLU A 57 -2.69 -11.58 -16.06
C GLU A 57 -1.39 -10.93 -15.61
N ARG A 58 -0.26 -11.48 -16.09
CA ARG A 58 1.07 -10.91 -15.85
C ARG A 58 1.17 -9.48 -16.39
N GLU A 59 0.79 -9.24 -17.63
CA GLU A 59 0.90 -7.91 -18.24
C GLU A 59 -0.09 -6.91 -17.63
N LYS A 60 -1.30 -7.36 -17.29
CA LYS A 60 -2.27 -6.54 -16.56
C LYS A 60 -1.72 -6.07 -15.21
N ALA A 61 -1.20 -7.00 -14.40
CA ALA A 61 -0.59 -6.66 -13.12
C ALA A 61 0.67 -5.80 -13.27
N ARG A 62 1.44 -5.98 -14.36
CA ARG A 62 2.61 -5.13 -14.68
C ARG A 62 2.18 -3.68 -14.90
N LYS A 63 1.20 -3.45 -15.76
CA LYS A 63 0.69 -2.11 -16.08
C LYS A 63 0.14 -1.41 -14.85
N GLU A 64 -0.76 -2.06 -14.10
CA GLU A 64 -1.34 -1.51 -12.87
C GLU A 64 -0.28 -1.20 -11.80
N TYR A 65 0.76 -2.03 -11.68
CA TYR A 65 1.89 -1.76 -10.78
C TYR A 65 2.67 -0.51 -11.20
N LEU A 66 2.99 -0.39 -12.49
CA LEU A 66 3.76 0.74 -13.03
C LEU A 66 2.97 2.06 -12.97
N ASP A 67 1.67 2.02 -13.21
CA ASP A 67 0.76 3.17 -13.04
C ASP A 67 0.77 3.66 -11.60
N LYS A 68 0.62 2.75 -10.62
CA LYS A 68 0.69 3.09 -9.19
C LYS A 68 2.08 3.57 -8.75
N ARG A 69 3.14 3.19 -9.46
CA ARG A 69 4.50 3.69 -9.23
C ARG A 69 4.75 5.05 -9.89
N GLY A 70 3.85 5.52 -10.75
CA GLY A 70 4.00 6.79 -11.47
C GLY A 70 5.06 6.76 -12.56
N VAL A 71 5.38 5.58 -13.10
CA VAL A 71 6.37 5.45 -14.19
C VAL A 71 5.69 5.89 -15.49
N SER A 72 6.20 6.89 -16.21
CA SER A 72 5.64 7.27 -17.52
C SER A 72 5.75 6.13 -18.54
N GLU A 73 4.78 6.00 -19.45
CA GLU A 73 4.72 4.93 -20.46
C GLU A 73 6.00 4.81 -21.30
N ASP A 74 6.64 5.95 -21.61
CA ASP A 74 7.89 6.01 -22.37
C ASP A 74 9.06 5.27 -21.69
N PHE A 75 8.97 5.04 -20.38
CA PHE A 75 10.00 4.37 -19.57
C PHE A 75 9.62 2.93 -19.17
N ARG A 76 8.58 2.33 -19.80
CA ARG A 76 8.05 1.00 -19.44
C ARG A 76 8.51 -0.14 -20.38
N TRP A 77 9.54 0.10 -21.18
CA TRP A 77 10.13 -0.90 -22.09
C TRP A 77 10.67 -2.12 -21.36
#